data_AF-A0A450W1I8-F1
#
_entry.id   AF-A0A450W1I8-F1
#
_cell.length_a   1.000
_cell.length_b   1.000
_cell.length_c   1.000
_cell.angle_alpha   90.00
_cell.angle_beta   90.00
_cell.angle_gamma   90.00
#
_symmetry.space_group_name_H-M   'P 1'
#
loop_
_entity.id
_entity.type
_entity.pdbx_description
1 polymer ?
#
loop_
_entity_poly.entity_id
_entity_poly.type
_entity_poly.pdbx_seq_one_letter_code
_entity_poly.pdbx_strand_id
1 'polypeptide(L)'
;MTMIAANTLDTNTLKFDTLKFANRLKVVDVPEQQAQAQAEALDEALSTTAQNLATKIDIREVRSDIREVESNLKSEIQDLRSEVRELEGSLKSEIGEVRSEVREVRSEVRELEGNLKSEIRGIDAKLDGKVAALDDKLDSVRWMLLLIAIVLIAPLIKSLFF
;
A
#
# COMPACT_ATOMS: atom_id res chain seq x y z
N MET A 1 4.67 -37.83 -1.73
CA MET A 1 5.95 -37.97 -2.45
C MET A 1 6.98 -38.36 -1.40
N THR A 2 7.48 -39.58 -1.49
CA THR A 2 8.14 -40.31 -0.39
C THR A 2 9.46 -39.64 -0.01
N MET A 3 9.56 -39.13 1.23
CA MET A 3 10.84 -38.66 1.79
C MET A 3 11.77 -39.88 1.90
N ILE A 4 12.79 -39.92 1.05
CA ILE A 4 13.92 -40.82 1.22
C ILE A 4 14.67 -40.28 2.43
N ALA A 5 14.49 -40.93 3.58
CA ALA A 5 15.29 -40.68 4.77
C ALA A 5 16.77 -40.77 4.36
N ALA A 6 17.47 -39.64 4.46
CA ALA A 6 18.91 -39.61 4.33
C ALA A 6 19.47 -40.49 5.45
N ASN A 7 19.83 -41.72 5.09
CA ASN A 7 20.59 -42.61 5.94
C ASN A 7 21.99 -41.98 6.07
N THR A 8 22.13 -41.05 7.01
CA THR A 8 23.40 -40.49 7.42
C THR A 8 24.23 -41.64 7.97
N LEU A 9 25.05 -42.22 7.11
CA LEU A 9 26.17 -43.06 7.52
C LEU A 9 27.00 -42.19 8.45
N ASP A 10 26.82 -42.36 9.76
CA ASP A 10 27.61 -41.68 10.77
C ASP A 10 29.07 -42.14 10.59
N THR A 11 29.84 -41.35 9.86
CA THR A 11 31.25 -41.62 9.56
C THR A 11 32.09 -41.69 10.83
N ASN A 12 31.57 -41.26 11.99
CA ASN A 12 32.21 -41.49 13.29
C ASN A 12 32.18 -42.96 13.75
N THR A 13 31.36 -43.83 13.15
CA THR A 13 31.20 -45.24 13.57
C THR A 13 32.00 -46.25 12.73
N LEU A 14 32.65 -45.81 11.64
CA LEU A 14 33.61 -46.61 10.87
C LEU A 14 34.98 -46.62 11.55
N LYS A 15 35.06 -47.09 12.80
CA LYS A 15 36.35 -47.30 13.47
C LYS A 15 36.98 -48.59 12.97
N PHE A 16 38.04 -48.48 12.19
CA PHE A 16 38.87 -49.63 11.83
C PHE A 16 39.68 -50.08 13.06
N ASP A 17 39.57 -51.35 13.42
CA ASP A 17 40.30 -51.92 14.56
C ASP A 17 41.65 -52.45 14.09
N THR A 18 42.63 -51.54 14.08
CA THR A 18 44.02 -51.78 13.64
C THR A 18 44.65 -52.96 14.35
N LEU A 19 44.42 -53.11 15.67
CA LEU A 19 44.98 -54.19 16.48
C LEU A 19 44.37 -55.54 16.12
N LYS A 20 43.04 -55.61 15.98
CA LYS A 20 42.35 -56.84 15.58
C LYS A 20 42.73 -57.28 14.17
N PHE A 21 42.96 -56.33 13.25
CA PHE A 21 43.43 -56.63 11.90
C PHE A 21 44.88 -57.14 11.89
N ALA A 22 45.80 -56.46 12.57
CA ALA A 22 47.19 -56.92 12.69
C ALA A 22 47.28 -58.32 13.31
N ASN A 23 46.48 -58.60 14.35
CA ASN A 23 46.44 -59.92 14.98
C ASN A 23 45.93 -61.02 14.02
N ARG A 24 45.00 -60.71 13.12
CA ARG A 24 44.54 -61.66 12.09
C ARG A 24 45.62 -61.98 11.06
N LEU A 25 46.45 -61.00 10.67
CA LEU A 25 47.57 -61.23 9.76
C LEU A 25 48.64 -62.12 10.41
N LYS A 26 48.92 -61.94 11.70
CA LYS A 26 49.84 -62.80 12.45
C LYS A 26 49.40 -64.27 12.48
N VAL A 27 48.09 -64.55 12.52
CA VAL A 27 47.53 -65.93 12.51
C VAL A 27 47.83 -66.67 11.20
N VAL A 28 48.09 -65.96 10.11
CA VAL A 28 48.46 -66.53 8.81
C VAL A 28 49.95 -66.37 8.50
N ASP A 29 50.79 -66.37 9.53
CA ASP A 29 52.26 -66.31 9.48
C ASP A 29 52.85 -65.04 8.83
N VAL A 30 52.09 -63.93 8.77
CA VAL A 30 52.64 -62.62 8.38
C VAL A 30 53.52 -62.10 9.53
N PRO A 31 54.79 -61.71 9.28
CA PRO A 31 55.68 -61.16 10.30
C PRO A 31 55.07 -59.96 11.03
N GLU A 32 55.29 -59.83 12.33
CA GLU A 32 54.69 -58.80 13.18
C GLU A 32 54.86 -57.38 12.65
N GLN A 33 56.08 -57.01 12.24
CA GLN A 33 56.37 -55.69 11.68
C GLN A 33 55.58 -55.42 10.38
N GLN A 34 55.37 -56.45 9.55
CA GLN A 34 54.58 -56.34 8.33
C GLN A 34 53.09 -56.26 8.64
N ALA A 35 52.60 -57.05 9.60
CA ALA A 35 51.21 -57.03 10.02
C ALA A 35 50.79 -55.67 10.62
N GLN A 36 51.66 -55.06 11.43
CA GLN A 36 51.46 -53.72 11.97
C GLN A 36 51.51 -52.66 10.85
N ALA A 37 52.55 -52.66 10.01
CA ALA A 37 52.67 -51.68 8.93
C ALA A 37 51.49 -51.73 7.95
N GLN A 38 50.97 -52.92 7.63
CA GLN A 38 49.77 -53.07 6.79
C GLN A 38 48.50 -52.56 7.49
N ALA A 39 48.36 -52.82 8.79
CA ALA A 39 47.21 -52.36 9.56
C ALA A 39 47.19 -50.83 9.68
N GLU A 40 48.35 -50.22 9.96
CA GLU A 40 48.51 -48.77 10.07
C GLU A 40 48.27 -48.06 8.73
N ALA A 41 48.86 -48.56 7.64
CA ALA A 41 48.64 -48.00 6.31
C ALA A 41 47.17 -48.08 5.86
N LEU A 42 46.48 -49.17 6.22
CA LEU A 42 45.06 -49.32 5.92
C LEU A 42 44.19 -48.41 6.80
N ASP A 43 44.50 -48.28 8.08
CA ASP A 43 43.82 -47.35 8.99
C ASP A 43 43.94 -45.90 8.51
N GLU A 44 45.15 -45.47 8.12
CA GLU A 44 45.40 -44.14 7.59
C GLU A 44 44.62 -43.87 6.29
N ALA A 45 44.63 -44.83 5.36
CA ALA A 45 43.90 -44.72 4.10
C ALA A 45 42.38 -44.66 4.30
N LEU A 46 41.84 -45.48 5.21
CA LEU A 46 40.41 -45.50 5.55
C LEU A 46 39.99 -44.24 6.30
N SER A 47 40.78 -43.78 7.27
CA SER A 47 40.54 -42.55 8.02
C SER A 47 40.50 -41.33 7.11
N THR A 48 41.51 -41.19 6.23
CA THR A 48 41.55 -40.11 5.22
C THR A 48 40.34 -40.15 4.29
N THR A 49 39.94 -41.34 3.84
CA THR A 49 38.78 -41.51 2.97
C THR A 49 37.46 -41.17 3.69
N ALA A 50 37.33 -41.58 4.95
CA ALA A 50 36.16 -41.29 5.78
C ALA A 50 35.99 -39.79 6.03
N GLN A 51 37.07 -39.07 6.37
CA GLN A 51 37.05 -37.61 6.53
C GLN A 51 36.63 -36.90 5.24
N ASN A 52 37.24 -37.26 4.11
CA ASN A 52 36.90 -36.68 2.80
C ASN A 52 35.43 -36.94 2.42
N LEU A 53 34.90 -38.12 2.76
CA LEU A 53 33.51 -38.46 2.51
C LEU A 53 32.57 -37.63 3.39
N ALA A 54 32.89 -37.48 4.68
CA ALA A 54 32.15 -36.62 5.60
C ALA A 54 32.08 -35.18 5.07
N THR A 55 33.22 -34.57 4.72
CA THR A 55 33.25 -33.22 4.14
C THR A 55 32.44 -33.10 2.84
N LYS A 56 32.45 -34.12 1.97
CA LYS A 56 31.63 -34.13 0.75
C LYS A 56 30.13 -34.21 1.06
N ILE A 57 29.74 -34.89 2.13
CA ILE A 57 28.35 -34.96 2.60
C ILE A 57 27.94 -33.58 3.12
N ASP A 58 28.73 -32.98 4.00
CA ASP A 58 28.46 -31.64 4.57
C ASP A 58 28.33 -30.59 3.46
N ILE A 59 29.24 -30.61 2.47
CA ILE A 59 29.16 -29.70 1.30
C ILE A 59 27.87 -29.92 0.50
N ARG A 60 27.40 -31.17 0.38
CA ARG A 60 26.17 -31.47 -0.34
C ARG A 60 24.96 -30.95 0.42
N GLU A 61 24.94 -31.08 1.73
CA GLU A 61 23.91 -30.56 2.62
C GLU A 61 23.85 -29.03 2.54
N VAL A 62 24.98 -28.34 2.73
CA VAL A 62 25.06 -26.87 2.59
C VAL A 62 24.61 -26.40 1.21
N ARG A 63 24.96 -27.12 0.12
CA ARG A 63 24.46 -26.80 -1.23
C ARG A 63 22.95 -27.00 -1.37
N SER A 64 22.37 -27.97 -0.66
CA SER A 64 20.93 -28.18 -0.62
C SER A 64 20.26 -27.01 0.09
N ASP A 65 20.75 -26.64 1.27
CA ASP A 65 20.21 -25.53 2.08
C ASP A 65 20.29 -24.21 1.31
N ILE A 66 21.42 -23.94 0.63
CA ILE A 66 21.57 -22.75 -0.21
C ILE A 66 20.51 -22.71 -1.30
N ARG A 67 20.25 -23.84 -1.99
CA ARG A 67 19.22 -23.89 -3.05
C ARG A 67 17.82 -23.69 -2.50
N GLU A 68 17.54 -24.23 -1.31
CA GLU A 68 16.27 -24.03 -0.64
C GLU A 68 16.06 -22.55 -0.27
N VAL A 69 17.07 -21.92 0.35
CA VAL A 69 17.05 -20.49 0.66
C VAL A 69 16.91 -19.63 -0.60
N GLU A 70 17.65 -19.93 -1.67
CA GLU A 70 17.52 -19.23 -2.95
C GLU A 70 16.10 -19.36 -3.54
N SER A 71 15.50 -20.55 -3.45
CA SER A 71 14.13 -20.79 -3.91
C SER A 71 13.12 -20.01 -3.07
N ASN A 72 13.26 -20.03 -1.75
CA ASN A 72 12.37 -19.31 -0.82
C ASN A 72 12.45 -17.79 -1.04
N LEU A 73 13.67 -17.24 -1.10
CA LEU A 73 13.87 -15.82 -1.38
C LEU A 73 13.31 -15.40 -2.74
N LYS A 74 13.43 -16.26 -3.76
CA LYS A 74 12.83 -15.99 -5.07
C LYS A 74 11.30 -15.94 -5.01
N SER A 75 10.68 -16.83 -4.23
CA SER A 75 9.23 -16.82 -4.00
C SER A 75 8.82 -15.54 -3.27
N GLU A 76 9.47 -15.21 -2.15
CA GLU A 76 9.16 -14.00 -1.38
C GLU A 76 9.30 -12.72 -2.21
N ILE A 77 10.33 -12.64 -3.06
CA ILE A 77 10.50 -11.51 -3.98
C ILE A 77 9.36 -11.43 -5.01
N GLN A 78 8.85 -12.58 -5.49
CA GLN A 78 7.72 -12.60 -6.41
C GLN A 78 6.41 -12.20 -5.73
N ASP A 79 6.21 -12.64 -4.49
CA ASP A 79 5.04 -12.30 -3.68
C ASP A 79 5.03 -10.80 -3.36
N LEU A 80 6.15 -10.25 -2.85
CA LEU A 80 6.31 -8.82 -2.60
C LEU A 80 6.11 -7.97 -3.86
N ARG A 81 6.60 -8.41 -5.03
CA ARG A 81 6.35 -7.71 -6.31
C ARG A 81 4.87 -7.70 -6.68
N SER A 82 4.13 -8.74 -6.33
CA SER A 82 2.71 -8.85 -6.60
C SER A 82 1.91 -7.94 -5.66
N GLU A 83 2.23 -7.96 -4.37
CA GLU A 83 1.65 -7.07 -3.36
C GLU A 83 1.87 -5.58 -3.71
N VAL A 84 3.10 -5.21 -4.11
CA VAL A 84 3.40 -3.83 -4.53
C VAL A 84 2.55 -3.41 -5.73
N ARG A 85 2.38 -4.29 -6.73
CA ARG A 85 1.53 -3.99 -7.90
C ARG A 85 0.06 -3.84 -7.54
N GLU A 86 -0.43 -4.64 -6.60
CA GLU A 86 -1.80 -4.55 -6.10
C GLU A 86 -2.02 -3.23 -5.37
N LEU A 87 -1.11 -2.86 -4.48
CA LEU A 87 -1.14 -1.57 -3.76
C LEU A 87 -1.07 -0.37 -4.73
N GLU A 88 -0.19 -0.41 -5.73
CA GLU A 88 -0.12 0.62 -6.78
C GLU A 88 -1.45 0.73 -7.54
N GLY A 89 -2.09 -0.40 -7.83
CA GLY A 89 -3.40 -0.46 -8.47
C GLY A 89 -4.51 0.16 -7.62
N SER A 90 -4.59 -0.23 -6.34
CA SER A 90 -5.57 0.29 -5.38
C SER A 90 -5.44 1.80 -5.22
N LEU A 91 -4.21 2.27 -4.98
CA LEU A 91 -3.93 3.69 -4.78
C LEU A 91 -4.28 4.52 -6.02
N LYS A 92 -4.04 3.99 -7.22
CA LYS A 92 -4.43 4.66 -8.47
C LYS A 92 -5.95 4.76 -8.61
N SER A 93 -6.70 3.74 -8.19
CA SER A 93 -8.16 3.77 -8.18
C SER A 93 -8.68 4.82 -7.22
N GLU A 94 -8.22 4.81 -5.96
CA GLU A 94 -8.61 5.77 -4.93
C GLU A 94 -8.31 7.22 -5.34
N ILE A 95 -7.14 7.47 -5.93
CA ILE A 95 -6.80 8.80 -6.48
C ILE A 95 -7.77 9.19 -7.61
N GLY A 96 -8.23 8.23 -8.42
CA GLY A 96 -9.22 8.44 -9.47
C GLY A 96 -10.58 8.83 -8.90
N GLU A 97 -11.04 8.12 -7.87
CA GLU A 97 -12.30 8.37 -7.16
C GLU A 97 -12.30 9.75 -6.51
N VAL A 98 -11.27 10.08 -5.71
CA VAL A 98 -11.13 11.39 -5.08
C VAL A 98 -11.11 12.53 -6.11
N ARG A 99 -10.46 12.34 -7.27
CA ARG A 99 -10.50 13.34 -8.37
C ARG A 99 -11.91 13.52 -8.93
N SER A 100 -12.70 12.45 -9.00
CA SER A 100 -14.09 12.50 -9.46
C SER A 100 -14.94 13.28 -8.45
N GLU A 101 -14.86 12.93 -7.17
CA GLU A 101 -15.58 13.62 -6.08
C GLU A 101 -15.24 15.11 -6.04
N VAL A 102 -13.95 15.47 -6.16
CA VAL A 102 -13.54 16.89 -6.21
C VAL A 102 -14.12 17.63 -7.42
N ARG A 103 -14.29 16.95 -8.56
CA ARG A 103 -14.93 17.56 -9.74
C ARG A 103 -16.42 17.77 -9.52
N GLU A 104 -17.09 16.79 -8.91
CA GLU A 104 -18.51 16.86 -8.58
C GLU A 104 -18.78 18.00 -7.60
N VAL A 105 -18.07 18.05 -6.47
CA VAL A 105 -18.17 19.15 -5.49
C VAL A 105 -17.92 20.51 -6.15
N ARG A 106 -16.93 20.62 -7.04
CA ARG A 106 -16.67 21.87 -7.77
C ARG A 106 -17.83 22.26 -8.70
N SER A 107 -18.52 21.29 -9.28
CA SER A 107 -19.71 21.52 -10.11
C SER A 107 -20.87 22.01 -9.24
N GLU A 108 -21.15 21.33 -8.13
CA GLU A 108 -22.20 21.71 -7.19
C GLU A 108 -21.99 23.12 -6.64
N VAL A 109 -20.75 23.48 -6.27
CA VAL A 109 -20.42 24.83 -5.80
C VAL A 109 -20.71 25.88 -6.88
N ARG A 110 -20.35 25.63 -8.14
CA ARG A 110 -20.64 26.56 -9.25
C ARG A 110 -22.14 26.73 -9.49
N GLU A 111 -22.89 25.65 -9.37
CA GLU A 111 -24.34 25.68 -9.49
C GLU A 111 -24.97 26.50 -8.35
N LEU A 112 -24.55 26.26 -7.11
CA LEU A 112 -24.98 27.03 -5.95
C LEU A 112 -24.64 28.52 -6.08
N GLU A 113 -23.42 28.87 -6.50
CA GLU A 113 -23.03 30.25 -6.79
C GLU A 113 -23.93 30.90 -7.85
N GLY A 114 -24.26 30.16 -8.92
CA GLY A 114 -25.17 30.61 -9.96
C GLY A 114 -26.59 30.86 -9.45
N ASN A 115 -27.13 29.92 -8.67
CA ASN A 115 -28.46 30.00 -8.07
C ASN A 115 -28.55 31.19 -7.11
N LEU A 116 -27.59 31.35 -6.20
CA LEU A 116 -27.54 32.49 -5.28
C LEU A 116 -27.46 33.84 -6.01
N LYS A 117 -26.65 33.92 -7.07
CA LYS A 117 -26.57 35.14 -7.88
C LYS A 117 -27.89 35.47 -8.57
N SER A 118 -28.62 34.46 -9.02
CA SER A 118 -29.95 34.62 -9.61
C SER A 118 -30.97 35.09 -8.57
N GLU A 119 -30.97 34.50 -7.37
CA GLU A 119 -31.84 34.90 -6.26
C GLU A 119 -31.61 36.35 -5.83
N ILE A 120 -30.34 36.76 -5.68
CA ILE A 120 -29.98 38.14 -5.33
C ILE A 120 -30.55 39.12 -6.38
N ARG A 121 -30.31 38.86 -7.68
CA ARG A 121 -30.88 39.69 -8.75
C ARG A 121 -32.41 39.73 -8.72
N GLY A 122 -33.04 38.60 -8.40
CA GLY A 122 -34.49 38.52 -8.25
C GLY A 122 -35.02 39.35 -7.07
N ILE A 123 -34.27 39.39 -5.97
CA ILE A 123 -34.57 40.23 -4.80
C ILE A 123 -34.40 41.71 -5.15
N ASP A 124 -33.29 42.08 -5.80
CA ASP A 124 -33.02 43.46 -6.23
C ASP A 124 -34.14 43.98 -7.13
N ALA A 125 -34.52 43.22 -8.17
CA ALA A 125 -35.60 43.60 -9.07
C ALA A 125 -36.95 43.75 -8.36
N LYS A 126 -37.26 42.89 -7.37
CA LYS A 126 -38.47 43.01 -6.56
C LYS A 126 -38.44 44.24 -5.66
N LEU A 127 -37.28 44.58 -5.10
CA LEU A 127 -37.11 45.78 -4.26
C LEU A 127 -37.26 47.04 -5.09
N ASP A 128 -36.59 47.14 -6.24
CA ASP A 128 -36.71 48.26 -7.17
C ASP A 128 -38.17 48.48 -7.60
N GLY A 129 -38.88 47.40 -7.96
CA GLY A 129 -40.29 47.46 -8.29
C GLY A 129 -41.18 47.97 -7.14
N LYS A 130 -40.88 47.56 -5.89
CA LYS A 130 -41.60 48.07 -4.71
C LYS A 130 -41.30 49.54 -4.42
N VAL A 131 -40.05 49.96 -4.60
CA VAL A 131 -39.64 51.36 -4.40
C VAL A 131 -40.33 52.26 -5.43
N ALA A 132 -40.29 51.89 -6.72
CA ALA A 132 -40.98 52.65 -7.77
C ALA A 132 -42.49 52.76 -7.50
N ALA A 133 -43.14 51.67 -7.08
CA ALA A 133 -44.56 51.69 -6.72
C ALA A 133 -44.87 52.55 -5.49
N LEU A 134 -43.94 52.69 -4.55
CA LEU A 134 -44.06 53.61 -3.42
C LEU A 134 -43.89 55.07 -3.85
N ASP A 135 -42.95 55.35 -4.75
CA ASP A 135 -42.73 56.68 -5.31
C ASP A 135 -43.97 57.17 -6.08
N ASP A 136 -44.57 56.33 -6.93
CA ASP A 136 -45.81 56.64 -7.65
C ASP A 136 -46.97 56.97 -6.69
N LYS A 137 -47.08 56.23 -5.59
CA LYS A 137 -48.08 56.49 -4.55
C LYS A 137 -47.80 57.80 -3.82
N LEU A 138 -46.55 58.07 -3.49
CA LEU A 138 -46.14 59.30 -2.83
C LEU A 138 -46.45 60.51 -3.71
N ASP A 139 -46.15 60.44 -5.01
CA ASP A 139 -46.46 61.48 -5.99
C ASP A 139 -47.97 61.71 -6.09
N SER A 140 -48.77 60.64 -6.15
CA SER A 140 -50.23 60.73 -6.14
C SER A 140 -50.76 61.43 -4.87
N VAL A 141 -50.20 61.09 -3.70
CA VAL A 141 -50.55 61.74 -2.43
C VAL A 141 -50.15 63.21 -2.43
N ARG A 142 -48.96 63.56 -2.92
CA ARG A 142 -48.49 64.95 -3.05
C ARG A 142 -49.45 65.78 -3.92
N TRP A 143 -49.86 65.25 -5.07
CA TRP A 143 -50.83 65.92 -5.94
C TRP A 143 -52.20 66.09 -5.28
N MET A 144 -52.71 65.08 -4.58
CA MET A 144 -53.96 65.17 -3.83
C MET A 144 -53.89 66.25 -2.74
N LEU A 145 -52.79 66.33 -1.98
CA LEU A 145 -52.59 67.35 -0.97
C LEU A 145 -52.51 68.76 -1.57
N LEU A 146 -51.85 68.93 -2.72
CA LEU A 146 -51.83 70.20 -3.45
C LEU A 146 -53.24 70.63 -3.87
N LEU A 147 -54.05 69.71 -4.41
CA LEU A 147 -55.44 69.99 -4.76
C LEU A 147 -56.27 70.40 -3.55
N ILE A 148 -56.16 69.68 -2.43
CA ILE A 148 -56.87 70.00 -1.19
C ILE A 148 -56.46 71.39 -0.67
N ALA A 149 -55.16 71.70 -0.65
CA ALA A 149 -54.64 72.99 -0.22
C ALA A 149 -55.19 74.14 -1.10
N ILE A 150 -55.24 73.95 -2.43
CA ILE A 150 -55.83 74.94 -3.35
C ILE A 150 -57.31 75.17 -3.04
N VAL A 151 -58.09 74.09 -2.87
CA VAL A 151 -59.53 74.19 -2.56
C VAL A 151 -59.79 74.94 -1.25
N LEU A 152 -58.96 74.73 -0.23
CA LEU A 152 -59.10 75.39 1.07
C LEU A 152 -58.63 76.86 1.07
N ILE A 153 -57.53 77.16 0.39
CA ILE A 153 -56.87 78.48 0.46
C ILE A 153 -57.45 79.47 -0.57
N ALA A 154 -57.82 79.04 -1.77
CA ALA A 154 -58.32 79.91 -2.84
C ALA A 154 -59.51 80.81 -2.43
N PRO A 155 -60.57 80.32 -1.74
CA PRO A 155 -61.67 81.18 -1.32
C PRO A 155 -61.25 82.22 -0.27
N LEU A 156 -60.33 81.87 0.64
CA LEU A 156 -59.80 82.80 1.67
C LEU A 156 -59.04 83.97 1.03
N ILE A 157 -58.19 83.68 0.04
CA ILE A 157 -57.48 84.71 -0.73
C ILE A 157 -58.49 85.62 -1.44
N LYS A 158 -59.49 85.04 -2.12
CA LYS A 158 -60.50 85.83 -2.83
C LYS A 158 -61.25 86.79 -1.91
N SER A 159 -61.61 86.38 -0.69
CA SER A 159 -62.28 87.24 0.30
C SER A 159 -61.39 88.30 0.97
N LEU A 160 -60.06 88.21 0.82
CA LEU A 160 -59.11 89.19 1.36
C LEU A 160 -58.85 90.36 0.40
N PHE A 161 -59.10 90.17 -0.90
CA PHE A 161 -58.79 91.13 -1.96
C PHE A 161 -60.04 91.71 -2.68
N PHE A 162 -61.24 91.27 -2.32
CA PHE A 162 -62.54 91.82 -2.75
C PHE A 162 -63.44 92.01 -1.53
#